data_AF-L1IZ01-F1
#
_entry.id   AF-L1IZ01-F1
#
_cell.length_a   1.000
_cell.length_b   1.000
_cell.length_c   1.000
_cell.angle_alpha   90.00
_cell.angle_beta   90.00
_cell.angle_gamma   90.00
#
_symmetry.space_group_name_H-M   'P 1'
#
loop_
_entity.id
_entity.type
_entity.pdbx_description
1 polymer ?
#
loop_
_entity_poly.entity_id
_entity_poly.type
_entity_poly.pdbx_seq_one_letter_code
_entity_poly.pdbx_strand_id
1 'polypeptide(L)'
;MVFDTECMLTDPVSMTERYERQREESRRQRHVHIDKRFDKLEEKETVGAACRVCEAAIHVSEREAMTALDENGGDEAKAIEDLMDYEYLQRIRKKVCEGAKVETGKPISPKDRKLNGRASRKASDKCVPQRECPPLPPLDAVDTTGWSAERLTAYGRVQELPNLYLYSYPAPGKTQRHGAWSPQEHERFMMQSEAFGGWDKLNSPQTQWGIFALGVESRVGYQCSNYYIYLNKRRGERKRRDTA
;
A
#
# COMPACT_ATOMS: atom_id res chain seq x y z
N MET A 1 4.14 -45.72 59.03
CA MET A 1 4.08 -45.02 57.74
C MET A 1 3.41 -45.98 56.77
N VAL A 2 2.11 -45.84 56.60
CA VAL A 2 1.33 -46.63 55.63
C VAL A 2 1.33 -45.79 54.36
N PHE A 3 1.99 -46.27 53.31
CA PHE A 3 1.88 -45.67 52.00
C PHE A 3 0.55 -46.13 51.41
N ASP A 4 -0.42 -45.23 51.37
CA ASP A 4 -1.63 -45.41 50.57
C ASP A 4 -1.24 -45.39 49.10
N THR A 5 -0.96 -46.57 48.56
CA THR A 5 -1.02 -46.83 47.13
C THR A 5 -2.47 -46.93 46.70
N GLU A 6 -3.19 -45.82 46.77
CA GLU A 6 -4.48 -45.67 46.09
C GLU A 6 -4.17 -45.48 44.60
N CYS A 7 -4.00 -46.63 43.94
CA CYS A 7 -3.84 -46.75 42.51
C CYS A 7 -5.07 -46.10 41.86
N MET A 8 -4.87 -44.95 41.22
CA MET A 8 -5.87 -44.30 40.38
C MET A 8 -6.25 -45.23 39.23
N LEU A 9 -7.20 -46.13 39.48
CA LEU A 9 -7.96 -46.81 38.46
C LEU A 9 -8.89 -45.76 37.85
N THR A 10 -8.39 -45.01 36.86
CA THR A 10 -9.27 -44.23 36.00
C THR A 10 -10.20 -45.19 35.29
N ASP A 11 -11.48 -45.10 35.63
CA ASP A 11 -12.56 -45.90 35.09
C ASP A 11 -12.44 -45.98 33.55
N PRO A 12 -12.28 -47.17 32.95
CA PRO A 12 -11.98 -47.33 31.53
C PRO A 12 -13.03 -46.68 30.62
N VAL A 13 -14.28 -46.58 31.10
CA VAL A 13 -15.38 -45.88 30.41
C VAL A 13 -15.09 -44.38 30.27
N SER A 14 -14.47 -43.76 31.27
CA SER A 14 -14.11 -42.33 31.24
C SER A 14 -12.95 -42.04 30.29
N MET A 15 -12.04 -43.01 30.10
CA MET A 15 -10.91 -42.88 29.17
C MET A 15 -11.37 -43.04 27.72
N THR A 16 -12.27 -43.97 27.43
CA THR A 16 -12.87 -44.14 26.10
C THR A 16 -13.70 -42.93 25.69
N GLU A 17 -14.51 -42.37 26.60
CA GLU A 17 -15.28 -41.15 26.32
C GLU A 17 -14.37 -39.94 26.04
N ARG A 18 -13.26 -39.79 26.78
CA ARG A 18 -12.26 -38.72 26.51
C ARG A 18 -11.62 -38.90 25.14
N TYR A 19 -11.28 -40.14 24.77
CA TYR A 19 -10.69 -40.46 23.48
C TYR A 19 -11.68 -40.18 22.33
N GLU A 20 -12.95 -40.53 22.50
CA GLU A 20 -14.01 -40.26 21.52
C GLU A 20 -14.26 -38.76 21.36
N ARG A 21 -14.34 -37.99 22.46
CA ARG A 21 -14.43 -36.52 22.41
C ARG A 21 -13.24 -35.90 21.68
N GLN A 22 -12.02 -36.36 21.96
CA GLN A 22 -10.81 -35.89 21.29
C GLN A 22 -10.84 -36.22 19.77
N ARG A 23 -11.35 -37.39 19.40
CA ARG A 23 -11.51 -37.82 18.00
C ARG A 23 -12.57 -36.99 17.28
N GLU A 24 -13.70 -36.68 17.93
CA GLU A 24 -14.75 -35.81 17.40
C GLU A 24 -14.27 -34.37 17.25
N GLU A 25 -13.56 -33.83 18.23
CA GLU A 25 -12.99 -32.49 18.16
C GLU A 25 -11.97 -32.40 17.03
N SER A 26 -11.13 -33.42 16.86
CA SER A 26 -10.21 -33.53 15.72
C SER A 26 -10.96 -33.58 14.37
N ARG A 27 -12.13 -34.23 14.32
CA ARG A 27 -12.99 -34.21 13.12
C ARG A 27 -13.55 -32.81 12.88
N ARG A 28 -14.06 -32.13 13.90
CA ARG A 28 -14.60 -30.77 13.79
C ARG A 28 -13.52 -29.78 13.35
N GLN A 29 -12.32 -29.85 13.93
CA GLN A 29 -11.19 -29.02 13.54
C GLN A 29 -10.81 -29.21 12.07
N ARG A 30 -10.85 -30.45 11.56
CA ARG A 30 -10.65 -30.72 10.12
C ARG A 30 -11.73 -30.09 9.24
N HIS A 31 -13.00 -30.20 9.61
CA HIS A 31 -14.09 -29.57 8.84
C HIS A 31 -13.92 -28.05 8.82
N VAL A 32 -13.70 -27.41 9.97
CA VAL A 32 -13.46 -25.97 10.07
C VAL A 32 -12.25 -25.54 9.22
N HIS A 33 -11.19 -26.34 9.18
CA HIS A 33 -10.02 -26.04 8.35
C HIS A 33 -10.33 -26.14 6.85
N ILE A 34 -11.12 -27.14 6.46
CA ILE A 34 -11.56 -27.35 5.08
C ILE A 34 -12.50 -26.21 4.64
N ASP A 35 -13.48 -25.85 5.45
CA ASP A 35 -14.42 -24.75 5.17
C ASP A 35 -13.67 -23.44 4.96
N LYS A 36 -12.75 -23.09 5.88
CA LYS A 36 -11.87 -21.92 5.74
C LYS A 36 -11.00 -21.95 4.48
N ARG A 37 -10.69 -23.12 3.94
CA ARG A 37 -9.93 -23.26 2.70
C ARG A 37 -10.83 -23.03 1.49
N PHE A 38 -12.08 -23.49 1.53
CA PHE A 38 -13.08 -23.22 0.50
C PHE A 38 -13.42 -21.73 0.42
N ASP A 39 -13.68 -21.07 1.55
CA ASP A 39 -13.96 -19.63 1.59
C ASP A 39 -12.86 -18.81 0.91
N LYS A 40 -11.59 -19.19 1.14
CA LYS A 40 -10.42 -18.54 0.52
C LYS A 40 -10.30 -18.78 -0.98
N LEU A 41 -10.84 -19.88 -1.49
CA LEU A 41 -10.83 -20.18 -2.92
C LEU A 41 -11.94 -19.38 -3.62
N GLU A 42 -13.11 -19.32 -3.01
CA GLU A 42 -14.24 -18.51 -3.49
C GLU A 42 -13.90 -17.01 -3.50
N GLU A 43 -13.23 -16.51 -2.46
CA GLU A 43 -12.71 -15.13 -2.42
C GLU A 43 -11.69 -14.87 -3.54
N LYS A 44 -10.83 -15.84 -3.86
CA LYS A 44 -9.87 -15.69 -4.97
C LYS A 44 -10.55 -15.70 -6.34
N GLU A 45 -11.61 -16.49 -6.47
CA GLU A 45 -12.38 -16.60 -7.71
C GLU A 45 -13.14 -15.31 -8.00
N THR A 46 -13.82 -14.75 -6.99
CA THR A 46 -14.53 -13.47 -7.08
C THR A 46 -13.60 -12.31 -7.39
N VAL A 47 -12.44 -12.22 -6.72
CA VAL A 47 -11.42 -11.20 -7.03
C VAL A 47 -10.85 -11.40 -8.44
N GLY A 48 -10.65 -12.65 -8.88
CA GLY A 48 -10.21 -12.97 -10.23
C GLY A 48 -11.22 -12.54 -11.29
N ALA A 49 -12.51 -12.76 -11.06
CA ALA A 49 -13.60 -12.33 -11.93
C ALA A 49 -13.68 -10.80 -12.01
N ALA A 50 -13.61 -10.11 -10.87
CA ALA A 50 -13.60 -8.65 -10.84
C ALA A 50 -12.42 -8.05 -11.62
N CYS A 51 -11.23 -8.66 -11.54
CA CYS A 51 -10.07 -8.24 -12.32
C CYS A 51 -10.31 -8.37 -13.83
N ARG A 52 -10.92 -9.47 -14.30
CA ARG A 52 -11.27 -9.66 -15.71
C ARG A 52 -12.28 -8.62 -16.20
N VAL A 53 -13.30 -8.31 -15.38
CA VAL A 53 -14.27 -7.26 -15.65
C VAL A 53 -13.60 -5.89 -15.75
N CYS A 54 -12.70 -5.55 -14.82
CA CYS A 54 -11.94 -4.29 -14.86
C CYS A 54 -10.99 -4.18 -16.07
N GLU A 55 -10.41 -5.30 -16.51
CA GLU A 55 -9.57 -5.33 -17.72
C GLU A 55 -10.38 -5.02 -18.98
N ALA A 56 -11.61 -5.54 -19.06
CA ALA A 56 -12.53 -5.25 -20.17
C ALA A 56 -13.13 -3.84 -20.08
N ALA A 57 -13.54 -3.41 -18.89
CA ALA A 57 -14.16 -2.11 -18.62
C ALA A 57 -13.20 -1.19 -17.88
N ILE A 58 -12.24 -0.60 -18.62
CA ILE A 58 -11.11 0.19 -18.09
C ILE A 58 -11.54 1.35 -17.16
N HIS A 59 -12.75 1.87 -17.33
CA HIS A 59 -13.28 3.00 -16.58
C HIS A 59 -13.97 2.61 -15.26
N VAL A 60 -13.97 1.32 -14.92
CA VAL A 60 -14.62 0.73 -13.75
C VAL A 60 -13.56 0.31 -12.73
N SER A 61 -13.77 0.68 -11.47
CA SER A 61 -12.96 0.27 -10.33
C SER A 61 -13.34 -1.12 -9.83
N GLU A 62 -12.43 -1.78 -9.10
CA GLU A 62 -12.65 -3.15 -8.65
C GLU A 62 -13.88 -3.28 -7.75
N ARG A 63 -14.12 -2.29 -6.88
CA ARG A 63 -15.34 -2.29 -6.05
C ARG A 63 -16.62 -2.21 -6.87
N GLU A 64 -16.62 -1.40 -7.93
CA GLU A 64 -17.76 -1.29 -8.84
C GLU A 64 -17.94 -2.62 -9.61
N ALA A 65 -16.85 -3.25 -10.05
CA ALA A 65 -16.88 -4.54 -10.72
C ALA A 65 -17.37 -5.68 -9.80
N MET A 66 -16.90 -5.74 -8.55
CA MET A 66 -17.40 -6.70 -7.56
C MET A 66 -18.89 -6.50 -7.29
N THR A 67 -19.33 -5.26 -7.06
CA THR A 67 -20.76 -4.96 -6.83
C THR A 67 -21.62 -5.35 -8.05
N ALA A 68 -21.10 -5.14 -9.26
CA ALA A 68 -21.80 -5.53 -10.49
C ALA A 68 -21.84 -7.05 -10.70
N LEU A 69 -20.80 -7.78 -10.30
CA LEU A 69 -20.77 -9.24 -10.31
C LEU A 69 -21.74 -9.83 -9.28
N ASP A 70 -21.84 -9.24 -8.09
CA ASP A 70 -22.80 -9.66 -7.06
C ASP A 70 -24.25 -9.50 -7.57
N GLU A 71 -24.56 -8.40 -8.26
CA GLU A 71 -25.89 -8.15 -8.86
C GLU A 71 -26.20 -9.09 -10.04
N ASN A 72 -25.17 -9.57 -10.73
CA ASN A 72 -25.30 -10.47 -11.88
C ASN A 72 -25.03 -11.94 -11.56
N GLY A 73 -24.93 -12.31 -10.28
CA GLY A 73 -24.73 -13.71 -9.87
C GLY A 73 -23.42 -14.32 -10.34
N GLY A 74 -22.37 -13.50 -10.52
CA GLY A 74 -21.05 -13.92 -10.98
C GLY A 74 -20.89 -14.01 -12.50
N ASP A 75 -21.89 -13.64 -13.30
CA ASP A 75 -21.77 -13.61 -14.76
C ASP A 75 -20.93 -12.40 -15.21
N GLU A 76 -19.69 -12.66 -15.61
CA GLU A 76 -18.74 -11.64 -16.06
C GLU A 76 -19.17 -10.95 -17.34
N ALA A 77 -19.70 -11.69 -18.31
CA ALA A 77 -20.05 -11.14 -19.62
C ALA A 77 -21.21 -10.15 -19.48
N LYS A 78 -22.23 -10.55 -18.71
CA LYS A 78 -23.38 -9.71 -18.41
C LYS A 78 -22.99 -8.51 -17.55
N ALA A 79 -22.11 -8.69 -16.57
CA ALA A 79 -21.61 -7.58 -15.77
C ALA A 79 -20.86 -6.54 -16.62
N ILE A 80 -20.05 -6.97 -17.60
CA ILE A 80 -19.37 -6.06 -18.53
C ILE A 80 -20.38 -5.31 -19.41
N GLU A 81 -21.38 -6.01 -19.96
CA GLU A 81 -22.43 -5.40 -20.77
C GLU A 81 -23.20 -4.33 -19.99
N ASP A 82 -23.66 -4.67 -18.79
CA ASP A 82 -24.38 -3.74 -17.91
C ASP A 82 -23.48 -2.56 -17.49
N LEU A 83 -22.19 -2.79 -17.22
CA LEU A 83 -21.26 -1.72 -16.86
C LEU A 83 -20.94 -0.76 -18.02
N MET A 84 -21.18 -1.15 -19.27
CA MET A 84 -21.10 -0.23 -20.40
C MET A 84 -22.32 0.70 -20.48
N ASP A 85 -23.46 0.33 -19.89
CA ASP A 85 -24.61 1.21 -19.76
C ASP A 85 -24.35 2.28 -18.70
N TYR A 86 -24.47 3.55 -19.13
CA TYR A 86 -24.23 4.71 -18.29
C TYR A 86 -25.16 4.75 -17.08
N GLU A 87 -26.45 4.41 -17.24
CA GLU A 87 -27.41 4.48 -16.12
C GLU A 87 -27.11 3.43 -15.06
N TYR A 88 -26.80 2.21 -15.49
CA TYR A 88 -26.38 1.11 -14.63
C TYR A 88 -25.11 1.48 -13.85
N LEU A 89 -24.08 1.99 -14.54
CA LEU A 89 -22.82 2.39 -13.92
C LEU A 89 -23.01 3.49 -12.85
N GLN A 90 -23.87 4.48 -13.09
CA GLN A 90 -24.16 5.53 -12.09
C GLN A 90 -24.87 4.95 -10.86
N ARG A 91 -25.77 3.98 -11.05
CA ARG A 91 -26.43 3.29 -9.93
C ARG A 91 -25.42 2.51 -9.09
N ILE A 92 -24.50 1.78 -9.73
CA ILE A 92 -23.43 1.06 -9.02
C ILE A 92 -22.53 2.03 -8.25
N ARG A 93 -22.10 3.14 -8.88
CA ARG A 93 -21.32 4.20 -8.22
C ARG A 93 -22.00 4.73 -6.97
N LYS A 94 -23.30 5.02 -7.08
CA LYS A 94 -24.10 5.48 -5.95
C LYS A 94 -24.13 4.44 -4.82
N LYS A 95 -24.36 3.16 -5.14
CA LYS A 95 -24.35 2.05 -4.17
C LYS A 95 -22.99 1.92 -3.47
N VAL A 96 -21.88 1.96 -4.20
CA VAL A 96 -20.53 1.90 -3.63
C VAL A 96 -20.28 3.10 -2.69
N CYS A 97 -20.72 4.30 -3.08
CA CYS A 97 -20.61 5.50 -2.22
C CYS A 97 -21.49 5.43 -0.96
N GLU A 98 -22.67 4.83 -1.04
CA GLU A 98 -23.58 4.64 0.09
C GLU A 98 -23.06 3.59 1.07
N GLY A 99 -22.55 2.46 0.57
CA GLY A 99 -21.90 1.43 1.39
C GLY A 99 -20.68 1.97 2.17
N ALA A 100 -19.88 2.83 1.53
CA ALA A 100 -18.73 3.46 2.17
C ALA A 100 -19.08 4.40 3.34
N LYS A 101 -20.32 4.92 3.41
CA LYS A 101 -20.78 5.78 4.54
C LYS A 101 -21.22 4.98 5.76
N VAL A 102 -21.54 3.69 5.61
CA VAL A 102 -21.99 2.83 6.71
C VAL A 102 -20.80 2.21 7.46
N GLU A 103 -19.64 2.06 6.80
CA GLU A 103 -18.43 1.44 7.37
C GLU A 103 -17.56 2.37 8.23
N THR A 104 -17.85 3.67 8.31
CA THR A 104 -17.03 4.65 9.07
C THR A 104 -17.07 4.50 10.60
N GLY A 105 -17.63 3.40 11.13
CA GLY A 105 -17.73 3.12 12.57
C GLY A 105 -16.89 1.94 13.09
N LYS A 106 -16.14 1.21 12.25
CA LYS A 106 -15.27 0.09 12.69
C LYS A 106 -13.83 0.25 12.20
N PRO A 107 -12.82 -0.05 13.04
CA PRO A 107 -11.42 0.08 12.66
C PRO A 107 -11.06 -0.93 11.56
N ILE A 108 -10.52 -0.41 10.46
CA ILE A 108 -10.13 -1.14 9.26
C ILE A 108 -8.99 -2.12 9.59
N SER A 109 -9.18 -3.40 9.27
CA SER A 109 -8.13 -4.42 9.38
C SER A 109 -7.06 -4.23 8.28
N PRO A 110 -5.77 -4.53 8.53
CA PRO A 110 -4.69 -4.24 7.57
C PRO A 110 -4.73 -4.98 6.21
N LYS A 111 -5.68 -5.89 5.96
CA LYS A 111 -5.66 -6.80 4.81
C LYS A 111 -6.39 -6.30 3.56
N ASP A 112 -7.30 -5.33 3.69
CA ASP A 112 -8.15 -4.87 2.57
C ASP A 112 -7.51 -3.70 1.77
N ARG A 113 -6.20 -3.49 1.92
CA ARG A 113 -5.48 -2.35 1.32
C ARG A 113 -4.90 -2.64 -0.06
N LYS A 114 -5.20 -3.80 -0.64
CA LYS A 114 -4.87 -4.07 -2.03
C LYS A 114 -6.12 -3.79 -2.83
N LEU A 115 -5.94 -2.91 -3.81
CA LEU A 115 -6.79 -2.68 -4.98
C LEU A 115 -7.69 -1.44 -4.90
N ASN A 116 -7.24 -0.40 -5.61
CA ASN A 116 -8.05 0.52 -6.43
C ASN A 116 -7.16 1.62 -7.06
N GLY A 117 -7.27 1.78 -8.38
CA GLY A 117 -7.23 3.10 -9.02
C GLY A 117 -5.92 3.56 -9.65
N ARG A 118 -5.76 3.28 -10.94
CA ARG A 118 -5.04 4.13 -11.91
C ARG A 118 -5.94 5.31 -12.31
N ALA A 119 -6.34 6.15 -11.35
CA ALA A 119 -6.88 7.49 -11.58
C ALA A 119 -6.98 8.21 -10.23
N SER A 120 -6.28 9.35 -10.11
CA SER A 120 -6.39 10.32 -9.00
C SER A 120 -6.18 9.76 -7.59
N ARG A 121 -4.92 9.52 -7.19
CA ARG A 121 -4.58 9.39 -5.77
C ARG A 121 -4.61 10.77 -5.12
N LYS A 122 -5.75 11.16 -4.54
CA LYS A 122 -5.69 11.89 -3.27
C LYS A 122 -4.98 10.95 -2.29
N ALA A 123 -3.75 11.30 -1.92
CA ALA A 123 -2.93 10.53 -1.00
C ALA A 123 -3.65 10.45 0.35
N SER A 124 -4.31 9.34 0.62
CA SER A 124 -4.80 9.00 1.95
C SER A 124 -3.64 8.49 2.80
N ASP A 125 -3.18 9.36 3.71
CA ASP A 125 -2.78 9.09 5.09
C ASP A 125 -2.49 7.63 5.46
N LYS A 126 -1.38 7.10 4.97
CA LYS A 126 -0.60 6.19 5.80
C LYS A 126 0.72 6.89 6.07
N CYS A 127 0.83 7.48 7.25
CA CYS A 127 2.10 7.93 7.81
C CYS A 127 3.05 6.73 7.84
N VAL A 128 3.85 6.61 6.79
CA VAL A 128 5.17 5.98 6.89
C VAL A 128 5.88 6.75 8.00
N PRO A 129 6.47 6.09 9.01
CA PRO A 129 7.26 6.78 10.03
C PRO A 129 8.26 7.66 9.30
N GLN A 130 8.03 8.96 9.37
CA GLN A 130 8.93 9.92 8.77
C GLN A 130 10.26 9.73 9.48
N ARG A 131 11.31 9.47 8.72
CA ARG A 131 12.65 9.66 9.29
C ARG A 131 12.72 11.11 9.74
N GLU A 132 13.23 11.32 10.96
CA GLU A 132 13.32 12.63 11.59
C GLU A 132 13.98 13.61 10.60
N CYS A 133 13.14 14.45 9.97
CA CYS A 133 13.62 15.56 9.19
C CYS A 133 14.13 16.61 10.18
N PRO A 134 15.24 17.30 9.87
CA PRO A 134 15.54 18.57 10.53
C PRO A 134 14.30 19.46 10.43
N PRO A 135 13.83 20.08 11.54
CA PRO A 135 12.64 20.90 11.52
C PRO A 135 12.87 22.07 10.56
N LEU A 136 12.05 22.15 9.51
CA LEU A 136 12.03 23.30 8.63
C LEU A 136 11.39 24.48 9.37
N PRO A 137 11.80 25.74 9.09
CA PRO A 137 11.25 26.88 9.78
C PRO A 137 9.73 26.99 9.57
N PRO A 138 8.94 27.45 10.57
CA PRO A 138 7.52 27.74 10.38
C PRO A 138 7.29 28.74 9.24
N LEU A 139 6.10 28.72 8.63
CA LEU A 139 5.74 29.60 7.51
C LEU A 139 5.99 31.09 7.83
N ASP A 140 5.69 31.50 9.07
CA ASP A 140 5.83 32.88 9.54
C ASP A 140 7.29 33.37 9.60
N ALA A 141 8.26 32.45 9.58
CA ALA A 141 9.69 32.75 9.66
C ALA A 141 10.38 32.77 8.28
N VAL A 142 9.64 32.55 7.19
CA VAL A 142 10.19 32.43 5.84
C VAL A 142 9.68 33.56 4.95
N ASP A 143 10.58 34.14 4.16
CA ASP A 143 10.19 35.04 3.09
C ASP A 143 9.47 34.27 1.97
N THR A 144 8.15 34.43 1.92
CA THR A 144 7.26 33.80 0.93
C THR A 144 7.03 34.66 -0.30
N THR A 145 7.75 35.79 -0.44
CA THR A 145 7.56 36.71 -1.57
C THR A 145 7.82 35.99 -2.89
N GLY A 146 6.85 36.03 -3.80
CA GLY A 146 6.93 35.38 -5.11
C GLY A 146 6.64 33.87 -5.12
N TRP A 147 6.18 33.29 -4.01
CA TRP A 147 5.76 31.89 -4.00
C TRP A 147 4.39 31.70 -4.67
N SER A 148 4.20 30.58 -5.35
CA SER A 148 2.90 30.20 -5.89
C SER A 148 1.93 29.76 -4.76
N ALA A 149 0.63 29.84 -5.03
CA ALA A 149 -0.41 29.38 -4.10
C ALA A 149 -0.23 27.89 -3.72
N GLU A 150 0.22 27.06 -4.67
CA GLU A 150 0.52 25.64 -4.45
C GLU A 150 1.69 25.45 -3.48
N ARG A 151 2.74 26.27 -3.63
CA ARG A 151 3.92 26.22 -2.75
C ARG A 151 3.55 26.64 -1.32
N LEU A 152 2.74 27.68 -1.16
CA LEU A 152 2.21 28.12 0.13
C LEU A 152 1.38 27.02 0.79
N THR A 153 0.47 26.40 0.04
CA THR A 153 -0.37 25.30 0.53
C THR A 153 0.46 24.09 0.96
N ALA A 154 1.48 23.73 0.16
CA ALA A 154 2.39 22.64 0.49
C ALA A 154 3.25 22.96 1.73
N TYR A 155 3.74 24.20 1.86
CA TYR A 155 4.54 24.63 2.99
C TYR A 155 3.72 24.74 4.29
N GLY A 156 2.44 25.10 4.20
CA GLY A 156 1.55 25.12 5.36
C GLY A 156 1.43 23.77 6.07
N ARG A 157 1.72 22.66 5.36
CA ARG A 157 1.74 21.29 5.91
C ARG A 157 3.15 20.73 6.10
N VAL A 158 4.19 21.57 6.03
CA VAL A 158 5.58 21.10 6.05
C VAL A 158 5.97 20.42 7.37
N GLN A 159 5.35 20.80 8.48
CA GLN A 159 5.59 20.19 9.79
C GLN A 159 4.97 18.79 9.90
N GLU A 160 3.80 18.58 9.26
CA GLU A 160 3.08 17.30 9.28
C GLU A 160 3.59 16.35 8.19
N LEU A 161 3.81 16.88 6.99
CA LEU A 161 4.13 16.14 5.77
C LEU A 161 5.27 16.83 4.99
N PRO A 162 6.51 16.91 5.54
CA PRO A 162 7.66 17.55 4.91
C PRO A 162 7.98 17.00 3.53
N ASN A 163 7.78 15.69 3.32
CA ASN A 163 8.01 15.05 2.02
C ASN A 163 7.15 15.67 0.90
N LEU A 164 5.94 16.14 1.21
CA LEU A 164 5.04 16.74 0.20
C LEU A 164 5.63 18.02 -0.37
N TYR A 165 6.17 18.89 0.49
CA TYR A 165 6.82 20.13 0.07
C TYR A 165 8.17 19.86 -0.61
N LEU A 166 9.03 19.06 0.04
CA LEU A 166 10.40 18.80 -0.42
C LEU A 166 10.49 17.98 -1.71
N TYR A 167 9.40 17.32 -2.09
CA TYR A 167 9.34 16.61 -3.36
C TYR A 167 9.45 17.55 -4.56
N SER A 168 8.81 18.72 -4.48
CA SER A 168 8.69 19.68 -5.58
C SER A 168 9.55 20.92 -5.38
N TYR A 169 9.75 21.34 -4.13
CA TYR A 169 10.39 22.61 -3.81
C TYR A 169 11.62 22.43 -2.92
N PRO A 170 12.67 23.24 -3.10
CA PRO A 170 13.82 23.23 -2.21
C PRO A 170 13.44 23.79 -0.84
N ALA A 171 14.26 23.46 0.16
CA ALA A 171 14.19 24.10 1.47
C ALA A 171 14.29 25.64 1.31
N PRO A 172 13.63 26.42 2.18
CA PRO A 172 13.73 27.88 2.15
C PRO A 172 15.18 28.37 2.12
N GLY A 173 15.47 29.40 1.32
CA GLY A 173 16.82 29.95 1.15
C GLY A 173 17.77 29.11 0.29
N LYS A 174 17.36 27.92 -0.18
CA LYS A 174 18.15 27.11 -1.12
C LYS A 174 17.61 27.27 -2.54
N THR A 175 18.52 27.34 -3.50
CA THR A 175 18.18 27.45 -4.93
C THR A 175 18.17 26.07 -5.58
N GLN A 176 17.10 25.75 -6.30
CA GLN A 176 17.03 24.53 -7.09
C GLN A 176 17.94 24.65 -8.32
N ARG A 177 18.76 23.61 -8.58
CA ARG A 177 19.49 23.49 -9.84
C ARG A 177 18.71 22.69 -10.88
N HIS A 178 18.79 23.17 -12.11
CA HIS A 178 18.27 22.50 -13.30
C HIS A 178 19.42 22.05 -14.20
N GLY A 179 19.18 21.01 -15.00
CA GLY A 179 20.17 20.46 -15.94
C GLY A 179 20.87 19.18 -15.45
N ALA A 180 21.95 18.84 -16.14
CA ALA A 180 22.70 17.59 -15.95
C ALA A 180 23.25 17.45 -14.53
N TRP A 181 23.38 16.21 -14.07
CA TRP A 181 23.96 15.89 -12.77
C TRP A 181 25.48 16.02 -12.84
N SER A 182 26.06 16.83 -11.96
CA SER A 182 27.51 16.94 -11.85
C SER A 182 28.10 15.70 -11.16
N PRO A 183 29.39 15.39 -11.35
CA PRO A 183 30.06 14.30 -10.64
C PRO A 183 29.98 14.43 -9.12
N GLN A 184 30.06 15.65 -8.59
CA GLN A 184 29.95 15.94 -7.16
C GLN A 184 28.52 15.70 -6.64
N GLU A 185 27.51 16.06 -7.43
CA GLU A 185 26.11 15.77 -7.09
C GLU A 185 25.84 14.25 -7.10
N HIS A 186 26.42 13.53 -8.07
CA HIS A 186 26.35 12.08 -8.12
C HIS A 186 26.97 11.45 -6.87
N GLU A 187 28.16 11.87 -6.46
CA GLU A 187 28.83 11.36 -5.26
C GLU A 187 27.99 11.59 -4.01
N ARG A 188 27.46 12.81 -3.82
CA ARG A 188 26.55 13.10 -2.71
C ARG A 188 25.28 12.26 -2.75
N PHE A 189 24.72 12.04 -3.93
CA PHE A 189 23.56 11.15 -4.09
C PHE A 189 23.87 9.72 -3.65
N MET A 190 25.04 9.19 -4.05
CA MET A 190 25.46 7.84 -3.67
C MET A 190 25.70 7.73 -2.16
N MET A 191 26.42 8.68 -1.57
CA MET A 191 26.64 8.75 -0.12
C MET A 191 25.32 8.85 0.64
N GLN A 192 24.41 9.70 0.18
CA GLN A 192 23.08 9.82 0.77
C GLN A 192 22.27 8.54 0.62
N SER A 193 22.41 7.81 -0.49
CA SER A 193 21.73 6.53 -0.69
C SER A 193 22.16 5.48 0.33
N GLU A 194 23.45 5.44 0.69
CA GLU A 194 23.98 4.56 1.73
C GLU A 194 23.42 4.93 3.10
N ALA A 195 23.47 6.22 3.47
CA ALA A 195 22.87 6.73 4.70
C ALA A 195 21.34 6.49 4.76
N PHE A 196 20.67 6.50 3.61
CA PHE A 196 19.24 6.23 3.54
C PHE A 196 18.88 4.75 3.76
N GLY A 197 19.86 3.86 3.86
CA GLY A 197 19.68 2.41 4.03
C GLY A 197 19.98 1.60 2.76
N GLY A 198 20.76 2.17 1.84
CA GLY A 198 21.24 1.51 0.64
C GLY A 198 20.22 1.43 -0.51
N TRP A 199 20.69 0.85 -1.61
CA TRP A 199 19.94 0.78 -2.87
C TRP A 199 18.59 0.05 -2.76
N ASP A 200 18.51 -0.96 -1.89
CA ASP A 200 17.31 -1.78 -1.71
C ASP A 200 16.18 -0.99 -1.06
N LYS A 201 16.51 -0.09 -0.12
CA LYS A 201 15.53 0.83 0.46
C LYS A 201 15.02 1.83 -0.57
N LEU A 202 15.89 2.37 -1.42
CA LEU A 202 15.47 3.31 -2.47
C LEU A 202 14.50 2.68 -3.49
N ASN A 203 14.61 1.37 -3.71
CA ASN A 203 13.70 0.63 -4.59
C ASN A 203 12.30 0.40 -3.99
N SER A 204 12.08 0.77 -2.73
CA SER A 204 10.79 0.62 -2.08
C SER A 204 9.77 1.63 -2.61
N PRO A 205 8.49 1.24 -2.80
CA PRO A 205 7.42 2.20 -3.08
C PRO A 205 7.17 3.19 -1.94
N GLN A 206 7.78 2.98 -0.77
CA GLN A 206 7.65 3.83 0.42
C GLN A 206 8.78 4.88 0.51
N THR A 207 9.68 4.94 -0.48
CA THR A 207 10.79 5.91 -0.49
C THR A 207 10.27 7.34 -0.49
N GLN A 208 10.62 8.09 0.55
CA GLN A 208 10.29 9.50 0.72
C GLN A 208 11.33 10.37 0.03
N TRP A 209 11.20 10.52 -1.29
CA TRP A 209 12.17 11.24 -2.12
C TRP A 209 12.41 12.70 -1.73
N GLY A 210 11.39 13.38 -1.19
CA GLY A 210 11.55 14.75 -0.68
C GLY A 210 12.46 14.79 0.53
N ILE A 211 12.30 13.85 1.47
CA ILE A 211 13.18 13.74 2.64
C ILE A 211 14.59 13.34 2.21
N PHE A 212 14.70 12.39 1.26
CA PHE A 212 15.98 11.99 0.69
C PHE A 212 16.76 13.20 0.11
N ALA A 213 16.06 14.10 -0.59
CA ALA A 213 16.66 15.25 -1.26
C ALA A 213 17.30 16.27 -0.31
N LEU A 214 16.97 16.26 0.99
CA LEU A 214 17.63 17.15 1.96
C LEU A 214 19.14 16.93 2.06
N GLY A 215 19.62 15.69 1.85
CA GLY A 215 21.05 15.40 1.79
C GLY A 215 21.71 15.77 0.46
N VAL A 216 20.92 16.20 -0.53
CA VAL A 216 21.38 16.59 -1.87
C VAL A 216 20.95 18.04 -2.12
N GLU A 217 21.65 18.98 -1.49
CA GLU A 217 21.24 20.40 -1.32
C GLU A 217 20.73 21.14 -2.56
N SER A 218 21.19 20.77 -3.76
CA SER A 218 20.84 21.47 -5.01
C SER A 218 19.67 20.84 -5.76
N ARG A 219 19.12 19.72 -5.27
CA ARG A 219 18.11 18.91 -5.97
C ARG A 219 16.88 18.72 -5.10
N VAL A 220 15.74 18.51 -5.76
CA VAL A 220 14.45 18.23 -5.10
C VAL A 220 14.02 16.79 -5.33
N GLY A 221 13.03 16.31 -4.57
CA GLY A 221 12.69 14.90 -4.53
C GLY A 221 12.39 14.26 -5.90
N TYR A 222 11.64 14.92 -6.78
CA TYR A 222 11.37 14.37 -8.11
C TYR A 222 12.64 14.23 -8.97
N GLN A 223 13.63 15.12 -8.78
CA GLN A 223 14.89 15.05 -9.50
C GLN A 223 15.71 13.85 -9.01
N CYS A 224 15.73 13.62 -7.69
CA CYS A 224 16.37 12.45 -7.10
C CYS A 224 15.71 11.14 -7.55
N SER A 225 14.37 11.06 -7.59
CA SER A 225 13.67 9.85 -8.04
C SER A 225 13.95 9.54 -9.52
N ASN A 226 13.96 10.57 -10.37
CA ASN A 226 14.25 10.40 -11.78
C ASN A 226 15.70 9.98 -12.02
N TYR A 227 16.63 10.55 -11.25
CA TYR A 227 18.03 10.18 -11.33
C TYR A 227 18.26 8.73 -10.90
N TYR A 228 17.59 8.27 -9.85
CA TYR A 228 17.60 6.88 -9.43
C TYR A 228 17.11 5.94 -10.54
N ILE A 229 15.99 6.26 -11.19
CA ILE A 229 15.45 5.48 -12.32
C ILE A 229 16.48 5.40 -13.47
N TYR A 230 17.14 6.52 -13.78
CA TYR A 230 18.20 6.57 -14.79
C TYR A 230 19.37 5.64 -14.44
N LEU A 231 19.85 5.68 -13.19
CA LEU A 231 20.94 4.81 -12.72
C LEU A 231 20.54 3.33 -12.75
N ASN A 232 19.31 3.00 -12.36
CA ASN A 232 18.78 1.64 -12.41
C ASN A 232 18.78 1.07 -13.83
N LYS A 233 18.32 1.85 -14.82
CA LYS A 233 18.35 1.45 -16.23
C LYS A 233 19.78 1.13 -16.69
N ARG A 234 20.73 2.03 -16.42
CA ARG A 234 22.15 1.83 -16.77
C ARG A 234 22.80 0.64 -16.05
N ARG A 235 22.38 0.34 -14.82
CA ARG A 235 22.84 -0.84 -14.08
C ARG A 235 22.32 -2.13 -14.73
N GLY A 236 21.05 -2.15 -15.16
CA GLY A 236 20.47 -3.29 -15.88
C GLY A 236 21.15 -3.54 -17.23
N GLU A 237 21.44 -2.49 -17.99
CA GLU A 237 22.16 -2.58 -19.27
C GLU A 237 23.60 -3.11 -19.14
N ARG A 238 24.31 -2.76 -18.07
CA ARG A 238 25.66 -3.30 -17.80
C ARG A 238 25.60 -4.80 -17.54
N LYS A 239 24.72 -5.24 -16.64
CA LYS A 239 24.53 -6.68 -16.36
C LYS A 239 24.25 -7.46 -17.64
N ARG A 240 23.36 -6.97 -18.51
CA ARG A 240 23.05 -7.64 -19.79
C ARG A 240 24.25 -7.77 -20.72
N ARG A 241 25.14 -6.78 -20.76
CA ARG A 241 26.38 -6.82 -21.54
C ARG A 241 27.40 -7.79 -20.96
N ASP A 242 27.48 -7.89 -19.64
CA ASP A 242 28.45 -8.77 -18.96
C ASP A 242 28.03 -10.26 -18.99
N THR A 243 26.76 -10.55 -19.35
CA THR A 243 26.22 -11.92 -19.45
C THR A 243 26.12 -12.43 -20.89
N ALA A 244 26.49 -11.61 -21.88
CA ALA A 244 26.45 -11.91 -23.32
C ALA A 244 27.86 -12.13 -23.85
#